data_AF-A0A9X7QNE5-F1
#
_entry.id   AF-A0A9X7QNE5-F1
#
_cell.length_a   1.000
_cell.length_b   1.000
_cell.length_c   1.000
_cell.angle_alpha   90.00
_cell.angle_beta   90.00
_cell.angle_gamma   90.00
#
_symmetry.space_group_name_H-M   'P 1'
#
loop_
_entity.id
_entity.type
_entity.pdbx_description
1 polymer ?
#
loop_
_entity_poly.entity_id
_entity_poly.type
_entity_poly.pdbx_seq_one_letter_code
_entity_poly.pdbx_strand_id
1 'polypeptide(L)' 'MKKKVYAVRKGRETGIFYSWKECETHVKGYSGAQYRSFPSKKEAQ' A
#
# COMPACT_ATOMS: atom_id res chain seq x y z
N MET A 1 10.79 -10.55 -12.45
CA MET A 1 9.55 -10.55 -11.65
C MET A 1 9.35 -9.14 -11.08
N LYS A 2 8.35 -8.37 -11.54
CA LYS A 2 8.12 -6.99 -11.10
C LYS A 2 7.55 -7.01 -9.67
N LYS A 3 8.38 -6.70 -8.67
CA LYS A 3 7.96 -6.55 -7.26
C LYS A 3 7.12 -5.28 -7.15
N LYS A 4 5.79 -5.41 -7.18
CA LYS A 4 4.87 -4.30 -6.95
C LYS A 4 4.93 -3.94 -5.46
N VAL A 5 5.07 -2.65 -5.18
CA VAL A 5 4.99 -2.10 -3.82
C VAL A 5 3.71 -1.30 -3.68
N TYR A 6 3.15 -1.29 -2.48
CA TYR A 6 1.89 -0.65 -2.15
C TYR A 6 2.14 0.34 -1.02
N ALA A 7 2.10 1.64 -1.29
CA ALA A 7 2.21 2.64 -0.25
C ALA A 7 0.80 3.03 0.22
N VAL A 8 0.54 2.90 1.52
CA VAL A 8 -0.69 3.36 2.16
C VAL A 8 -0.42 4.71 2.81
N ARG A 9 -1.07 5.74 2.29
CA ARG A 9 -1.03 7.12 2.81
C ARG A 9 -2.09 7.37 3.88
N LYS A 10 -3.26 6.73 3.75
CA LYS A 10 -4.33 6.73 4.74
C LYS A 10 -4.95 5.35 4.81
N GLY A 11 -5.08 4.81 6.01
CA GLY A 11 -5.63 3.49 6.27
C GLY A 11 -5.56 3.21 7.77
N ARG A 12 -5.85 1.97 8.15
CA ARG A 12 -5.57 1.48 9.51
C ARG A 12 -4.09 1.51 9.84
N GLU A 13 -3.25 1.24 8.85
CA GLU A 13 -1.79 1.27 8.96
C GLU A 13 -1.21 1.97 7.73
N THR A 14 -0.33 2.93 7.96
CA THR A 14 0.32 3.72 6.90
C THR A 14 1.76 3.26 6.75
N GLY A 15 2.20 3.06 5.51
CA GLY A 15 3.54 2.53 5.23
C GLY A 15 3.66 1.96 3.83
N ILE A 16 4.84 1.42 3.52
CA ILE A 16 5.12 0.74 2.25
C ILE A 16 5.04 -0.76 2.48
N PHE A 17 4.05 -1.40 1.87
CA PHE A 17 3.83 -2.83 1.89
C PHE A 17 4.34 -3.47 0.59
N TYR A 18 4.87 -4.67 0.70
CA TYR A 18 5.29 -5.46 -0.47
C TYR A 18 4.21 -6.48 -0.90
N SER A 19 3.11 -6.54 -0.15
CA SER A 19 2.02 -7.50 -0.32
C SER A 19 0.68 -6.77 -0.48
N TRP A 20 -0.08 -7.11 -1.51
CA TRP A 20 -1.46 -6.63 -1.64
C TRP A 20 -2.35 -7.13 -0.51
N LYS A 21 -2.16 -8.37 -0.07
CA LYS A 21 -3.02 -8.99 0.94
C LYS A 21 -2.97 -8.26 2.29
N GLU A 22 -1.79 -7.80 2.70
CA GLU A 22 -1.62 -6.93 3.87
C GLU A 22 -2.17 -5.53 3.60
N CYS A 23 -1.80 -4.91 2.47
CA CYS A 23 -2.33 -3.59 2.11
C CYS A 23 -3.87 -3.55 2.12
N GLU A 24 -4.52 -4.59 1.57
CA GLU A 24 -5.97 -4.73 1.53
C GLU A 24 -6.56 -4.73 2.94
N THR A 25 -6.02 -5.48 3.90
CA THR A 25 -6.60 -5.52 5.26
C THR A 25 -6.47 -4.17 5.99
N HIS A 26 -5.48 -3.36 5.63
CA HIS A 26 -5.29 -2.03 6.21
C HIS A 26 -6.19 -0.95 5.58
N VAL A 27 -6.55 -1.10 4.30
CA VAL A 27 -7.42 -0.13 3.60
C VAL A 27 -8.90 -0.55 3.58
N LYS A 28 -9.19 -1.85 3.60
CA LYS A 28 -10.54 -2.41 3.50
C LYS A 28 -11.30 -2.16 4.79
N GLY A 29 -12.37 -1.39 4.69
CA GLY A 29 -13.18 -0.97 5.83
C GLY A 29 -12.67 0.30 6.52
N TYR A 30 -11.68 1.00 5.96
CA TYR A 30 -11.27 2.32 6.44
C TYR A 30 -11.85 3.42 5.52
N SER A 31 -12.77 4.22 6.05
CA SER A 31 -13.38 5.33 5.31
C SER A 31 -12.35 6.37 4.94
N GLY A 32 -12.18 6.62 3.64
CA GLY A 32 -11.18 7.56 3.12
C GLY A 32 -9.76 6.98 3.05
N ALA A 33 -9.63 5.64 2.96
CA ALA A 33 -8.34 5.02 2.72
C ALA A 33 -7.71 5.52 1.41
N GLN A 34 -6.43 5.85 1.46
CA GLN A 34 -5.64 6.26 0.32
C GLN A 34 -4.41 5.36 0.24
N TYR A 35 -4.32 4.60 -0.84
CA TYR A 35 -3.16 3.78 -1.15
C TYR A 35 -2.76 3.97 -2.62
N ARG A 36 -1.51 3.69 -2.94
CA ARG A 36 -0.97 3.78 -4.30
C ARG A 36 0.00 2.64 -4.54
N SER A 37 -0.12 1.98 -5.69
CA SER A 37 0.82 0.95 -6.11
C SER A 37 1.92 1.57 -6.96
N PHE A 38 3.16 1.16 -6.70
CA PHE A 38 4.33 1.60 -7.44
C PHE A 38 5.04 0.38 -8.05
N PRO A 39 5.69 0.56 -9.20
CA PRO A 39 6.45 -0.51 -9.84
C PRO A 39 7.82 -0.75 -9.19
N SER A 40 8.32 0.16 -8.37
CA SER A 40 9.63 0.08 -7.70
C SER A 40 9.61 0.61 -6.26
N LYS A 41 10.34 -0.03 -5.34
CA LYS A 41 10.56 0.46 -3.95
C LYS A 41 11.06 1.91 -3.93
N LYS A 42 11.90 2.27 -4.91
CA LYS A 42 12.49 3.60 -5.06
C LYS A 42 11.49 4.69 -5.43
N GLU A 43 10.39 4.34 -6.11
CA GLU A 43 9.28 5.27 -6.40
C GLU A 43 8.27 5.34 -5.25
N ALA A 44 8.26 4.35 -4.36
CA ALA A 44 7.34 4.29 -3.23
C ALA A 44 7.84 5.01 -1.96
N GLN A 45 9.14 5.32 -1.89
CA GLN A 45 9.80 5.97 -0.74
C GLN A 45 9.57 7.48 -0.71
#